data_AF-A0A9E0X894-F1
#
_entry.id   AF-A0A9E0X894-F1
#
_cell.length_a   1.000
_cell.length_b   1.000
_cell.length_c   1.000
_cell.angle_alpha   90.00
_cell.angle_beta   90.00
_cell.angle_gamma   90.00
#
_symmetry.space_group_name_H-M   'P 1'
#
loop_
_entity.id
_entity.type
_entity.pdbx_description
1 polymer ?
#
loop_
_entity_poly.entity_id
_entity_poly.type
_entity_poly.pdbx_seq_one_letter_code
_entity_poly.pdbx_strand_id
1 'polypeptide(L)'
;MKVLRIGGITVVCAATLAACGGGGGSGGESHAQYQITLRADKTILPLNASGQAAGIGAYAPFTTTLYVSATEAGRPIPGADDKTFACDVKGGLNSGSLYYLDGNKEHEDDKGNALSYRSITLGANSGGNSFHFHAGTAAGDATITCSVTDPRDKKQYSASVNIKVGQATANPGRVEGFTQALGYLGTTKNLKGLPTAVAIQARVWDDANQPVPNPSADNLQVRIRPMGDAANGARLLEGGKPGNGVIQLRTVGGVGQFALASGANSGPIVLEFTTDRADNNVSNGIQDPVISLMQVYAVDEVASTPLALTAANFGTLTNGVEFAYALEATGGVPPYTWVVSGLPAGLTADSSGIISGTPKSPAGTYRAKARVTDKNGQYQDADMTLTLVGDHREVKPEDFVINGCPAAQNINVPCPISAAT
;
A
#
# COMPACT_ATOMS: atom_id res chain seq x y z
N MET A 1 54.55 -11.90 49.69
CA MET A 1 55.69 -12.53 48.99
C MET A 1 55.86 -11.84 47.64
N LYS A 2 57.04 -11.25 47.42
CA LYS A 2 57.57 -10.84 46.11
C LYS A 2 57.60 -12.06 45.17
N VAL A 3 57.41 -11.87 43.87
CA VAL A 3 58.49 -11.85 42.86
C VAL A 3 57.90 -11.53 41.47
N LEU A 4 58.62 -10.64 40.79
CA LEU A 4 58.49 -10.03 39.48
C LEU A 4 59.50 -10.68 38.52
N ARG A 5 59.15 -10.96 37.25
CA ARG A 5 60.05 -11.05 36.04
C ARG A 5 59.14 -10.93 34.80
N ILE A 6 59.16 -9.92 33.92
CA ILE A 6 60.16 -9.29 33.03
C ILE A 6 60.70 -10.22 31.93
N GLY A 7 60.34 -9.90 30.67
CA GLY A 7 61.31 -9.59 29.60
C GLY A 7 61.46 -10.58 28.44
N GLY A 8 61.38 -10.08 27.20
CA GLY A 8 62.00 -10.74 26.05
C GLY A 8 61.45 -10.41 24.66
N ILE A 9 61.70 -9.20 24.15
CA ILE A 9 61.66 -8.88 22.71
C ILE A 9 62.90 -9.51 22.07
N THR A 10 62.77 -10.16 20.90
CA THR A 10 63.92 -10.44 20.03
C THR A 10 63.54 -10.21 18.57
N VAL A 11 64.14 -9.17 18.03
CA VAL A 11 64.24 -8.83 16.60
C VAL A 11 65.26 -9.76 15.97
N VAL A 12 64.92 -10.39 14.83
CA VAL A 12 65.90 -11.00 13.93
C VAL A 12 65.79 -10.32 12.58
N CYS A 13 66.74 -9.42 12.32
CA CYS A 13 67.12 -8.98 10.99
C CYS A 13 67.92 -10.10 10.32
N ALA A 14 67.49 -10.51 9.13
CA ALA A 14 68.35 -11.20 8.18
C ALA A 14 68.11 -10.59 6.78
N ALA A 15 69.02 -9.70 6.40
CA ALA A 15 69.23 -9.34 5.01
C ALA A 15 70.15 -10.39 4.38
N THR A 16 69.87 -10.81 3.16
CA THR A 16 70.84 -10.81 2.04
C THR A 16 70.27 -11.40 0.75
N LEU A 17 70.82 -10.86 -0.35
CA LEU A 17 70.93 -11.40 -1.71
C LEU A 17 69.75 -11.19 -2.66
N ALA A 18 69.82 -10.05 -3.33
CA ALA A 18 69.28 -9.84 -4.66
C ALA A 18 69.86 -10.87 -5.64
N ALA A 19 68.99 -11.73 -6.18
CA ALA A 19 69.25 -12.49 -7.38
C ALA A 19 68.44 -11.85 -8.52
N CYS A 20 69.15 -11.14 -9.40
CA CYS A 20 68.64 -10.79 -10.72
C CYS A 20 68.68 -12.07 -11.56
N GLY A 21 67.52 -12.68 -11.76
CA GLY A 21 67.33 -13.85 -12.63
C GLY A 21 66.09 -13.61 -13.48
N GLY A 22 66.29 -12.99 -14.65
CA GLY A 22 65.26 -12.85 -15.67
C GLY A 22 64.89 -14.21 -16.25
N GLY A 23 63.58 -14.47 -16.36
CA GLY A 23 63.06 -15.69 -16.97
C GLY A 23 61.55 -15.61 -17.21
N GLY A 24 61.16 -15.14 -18.40
CA GLY A 24 59.95 -15.56 -19.11
C GLY A 24 58.59 -15.41 -18.43
N GLY A 25 58.12 -14.18 -18.24
CA GLY A 25 56.69 -13.92 -18.03
C GLY A 25 55.94 -14.03 -19.36
N SER A 26 55.21 -15.12 -19.57
CA SER A 26 54.15 -15.17 -20.58
C SER A 26 53.10 -14.12 -20.20
N GLY A 27 52.63 -13.35 -21.18
CA GLY A 27 51.85 -12.12 -20.98
C GLY A 27 50.70 -12.32 -20.00
N GLY A 28 50.86 -11.78 -18.79
CA GLY A 28 49.77 -11.65 -17.84
C GLY A 28 48.85 -10.57 -18.36
N GLU A 29 47.70 -10.95 -18.90
CA GLU A 29 46.59 -10.04 -19.12
C GLU A 29 46.20 -9.43 -17.77
N SER A 30 46.74 -8.24 -17.48
CA SER A 30 46.35 -7.44 -16.33
C SER A 30 45.07 -6.68 -16.66
N HIS A 31 43.99 -7.40 -16.92
CA HIS A 31 42.67 -6.79 -17.03
C HIS A 31 42.03 -6.72 -15.64
N ALA A 32 41.40 -5.58 -15.35
CA ALA A 32 40.73 -5.38 -14.08
C ALA A 32 39.48 -6.26 -14.00
N GLN A 33 39.24 -6.86 -12.85
CA GLN A 33 38.05 -7.71 -12.67
C GLN A 33 36.77 -6.87 -12.63
N TYR A 34 35.67 -7.46 -13.11
CA TYR A 34 34.35 -6.86 -12.98
C TYR A 34 33.94 -6.85 -11.51
N GLN A 35 33.34 -5.74 -11.10
CA GLN A 35 32.71 -5.58 -9.80
C GLN A 35 31.26 -5.25 -10.01
N ILE A 36 30.37 -5.97 -9.32
CA ILE A 36 28.93 -5.72 -9.35
C ILE A 36 28.44 -5.38 -7.95
N THR A 37 27.54 -4.42 -7.88
CA THR A 37 26.85 -4.02 -6.66
C THR A 37 25.35 -4.05 -6.89
N LEU A 38 24.61 -4.39 -5.84
CA LEU A 38 23.16 -4.37 -5.82
C LEU A 38 22.73 -3.80 -4.48
N ARG A 39 21.82 -2.82 -4.52
CA ARG A 39 21.20 -2.24 -3.33
C ARG A 39 19.70 -2.06 -3.57
N ALA A 40 18.92 -2.04 -2.50
CA ALA A 40 17.49 -1.73 -2.54
C ALA A 40 17.20 -0.52 -1.65
N ASP A 41 16.20 0.28 -2.03
CA ASP A 41 15.72 1.40 -1.19
C ASP A 41 15.07 0.89 0.10
N LYS A 42 14.40 -0.27 0.04
CA LYS A 42 13.77 -0.93 1.18
C LYS A 42 14.14 -2.41 1.14
N THR A 43 14.61 -2.97 2.25
CA THR A 43 14.89 -4.41 2.38
C THR A 43 13.82 -5.16 3.18
N ILE A 44 12.80 -4.43 3.64
CA ILE A 44 11.62 -4.97 4.32
C ILE A 44 10.40 -4.38 3.63
N LEU A 45 9.47 -5.24 3.23
CA LEU A 45 8.21 -4.87 2.59
C LEU A 45 7.02 -5.49 3.32
N PRO A 46 5.87 -4.80 3.32
CA PRO A 46 4.60 -5.39 3.76
C PRO A 46 4.23 -6.63 2.96
N LEU A 47 3.38 -7.47 3.55
CA LEU A 47 2.63 -8.47 2.81
C LEU A 47 1.53 -7.81 1.98
N ASN A 48 1.51 -8.04 0.67
CA ASN A 48 0.48 -7.52 -0.22
C ASN A 48 -0.77 -8.41 -0.21
N ALA A 49 -1.43 -8.54 0.94
CA ALA A 49 -2.56 -9.45 1.11
C ALA A 49 -3.77 -9.09 0.24
N SER A 50 -3.94 -7.81 -0.09
CA SER A 50 -5.05 -7.29 -0.91
C SER A 50 -4.77 -7.32 -2.42
N GLY A 51 -3.61 -7.83 -2.84
CA GLY A 51 -3.26 -7.96 -4.25
C GLY A 51 -3.19 -6.62 -5.00
N GLN A 52 -2.73 -5.56 -4.35
CA GLN A 52 -2.55 -4.27 -5.01
C GLN A 52 -1.51 -4.37 -6.12
N ALA A 53 -1.70 -3.63 -7.21
CA ALA A 53 -0.78 -3.63 -8.34
C ALA A 53 0.56 -2.96 -7.98
N ALA A 54 1.62 -3.35 -8.69
CA ALA A 54 2.92 -2.69 -8.61
C ALA A 54 2.83 -1.21 -9.05
N GLY A 55 3.65 -0.38 -8.43
CA GLY A 55 3.69 1.06 -8.67
C GLY A 55 4.95 1.70 -8.08
N ILE A 56 5.18 2.96 -8.41
CA ILE A 56 6.33 3.77 -7.97
C ILE A 56 5.87 4.98 -7.13
N GLY A 57 6.78 5.52 -6.31
CA GLY A 57 6.55 6.71 -5.48
C GLY A 57 6.15 6.43 -4.04
N ALA A 58 5.83 7.50 -3.29
CA ALA A 58 5.51 7.43 -1.86
C ALA A 58 4.28 6.56 -1.54
N TYR A 59 3.36 6.41 -2.51
CA TYR A 59 2.11 5.66 -2.37
C TYR A 59 2.20 4.21 -2.88
N ALA A 60 3.40 3.68 -3.07
CA ALA A 60 3.62 2.27 -3.46
C ALA A 60 4.27 1.49 -2.30
N PRO A 61 3.50 1.14 -1.25
CA PRO A 61 4.06 0.57 -0.02
C PRO A 61 4.63 -0.84 -0.22
N PHE A 62 4.10 -1.59 -1.18
CA PHE A 62 4.50 -2.97 -1.50
C PHE A 62 5.66 -3.05 -2.50
N THR A 63 6.16 -1.92 -3.01
CA THR A 63 7.23 -1.89 -4.03
C THR A 63 8.50 -1.25 -3.46
N THR A 64 9.66 -1.78 -3.86
CA THR A 64 10.97 -1.17 -3.66
C THR A 64 11.75 -1.09 -4.96
N THR A 65 12.53 -0.03 -5.13
CA THR A 65 13.46 0.14 -6.24
C THR A 65 14.81 -0.48 -5.87
N LEU A 66 15.37 -1.25 -6.80
CA LEU A 66 16.69 -1.84 -6.73
C LEU A 66 17.59 -1.14 -7.74
N TYR A 67 18.83 -0.86 -7.33
CA TYR A 67 19.87 -0.28 -8.17
C TYR A 67 21.00 -1.29 -8.32
N VAL A 68 21.28 -1.65 -9.56
CA VAL A 68 22.39 -2.52 -9.94
C VAL A 68 23.44 -1.69 -10.66
N SER A 69 24.71 -1.92 -10.35
CA SER A 69 25.82 -1.31 -11.08
C SER A 69 26.94 -2.32 -11.24
N ALA A 70 27.56 -2.34 -12.43
CA ALA A 70 28.80 -3.07 -12.64
C ALA A 70 29.85 -2.20 -13.32
N THR A 71 31.09 -2.39 -12.89
CA THR A 71 32.25 -1.64 -13.37
C THR A 71 33.45 -2.54 -13.61
N GLU A 72 34.30 -2.12 -14.54
CA GLU A 72 35.65 -2.66 -14.77
C GLU A 72 36.67 -1.59 -14.37
N ALA A 73 37.56 -1.88 -13.42
CA ALA A 73 38.49 -0.89 -12.87
C ALA A 73 37.81 0.41 -12.36
N GLY A 74 36.56 0.33 -11.88
CA GLY A 74 35.78 1.49 -11.46
C GLY A 74 35.20 2.35 -12.60
N ARG A 75 35.29 1.89 -13.85
CA ARG A 75 34.66 2.53 -15.02
C ARG A 75 33.48 1.69 -15.53
N PRO A 76 32.47 2.30 -16.18
CA PRO A 76 31.41 1.56 -16.84
C PRO A 76 31.96 0.53 -17.82
N ILE A 77 31.32 -0.64 -17.90
CA ILE A 77 31.72 -1.71 -18.82
C ILE A 77 31.55 -1.22 -20.27
N PRO A 78 32.61 -1.20 -21.10
CA PRO A 78 32.53 -0.75 -22.48
C PRO A 78 31.63 -1.67 -23.33
N GLY A 79 30.75 -1.09 -24.15
CA GLY A 79 29.89 -1.85 -25.06
C GLY A 79 28.75 -2.60 -24.38
N ALA A 80 28.42 -2.23 -23.13
CA ALA A 80 27.28 -2.78 -22.42
C ALA A 80 25.96 -2.47 -23.14
N ASP A 81 25.33 -3.52 -23.68
CA ASP A 81 24.03 -3.48 -24.34
C ASP A 81 22.88 -3.57 -23.32
N ASP A 82 21.64 -3.69 -23.81
CA ASP A 82 20.40 -3.79 -23.05
C ASP A 82 20.24 -5.08 -22.21
N LYS A 83 21.19 -6.03 -22.30
CA LYS A 83 21.16 -7.33 -21.61
C LYS A 83 22.38 -7.59 -20.75
N THR A 84 23.09 -6.53 -20.37
CA THR A 84 24.33 -6.62 -19.60
C THR A 84 24.12 -7.23 -18.20
N PHE A 85 23.03 -6.88 -17.52
CA PHE A 85 22.67 -7.45 -16.23
C PHE A 85 21.56 -8.48 -16.38
N ALA A 86 21.73 -9.65 -15.78
CA ALA A 86 20.65 -10.62 -15.56
C ALA A 86 20.34 -10.65 -14.07
N CYS A 87 19.11 -10.29 -13.70
CA CYS A 87 18.65 -10.24 -12.31
C CYS A 87 17.50 -11.21 -12.09
N ASP A 88 17.68 -12.13 -11.15
CA ASP A 88 16.74 -13.21 -10.87
C ASP A 88 16.26 -13.19 -9.41
N VAL A 89 15.02 -13.63 -9.20
CA VAL A 89 14.52 -14.02 -7.88
C VAL A 89 14.84 -15.50 -7.65
N LYS A 90 15.83 -15.79 -6.79
CA LYS A 90 16.34 -17.14 -6.53
C LYS A 90 15.55 -17.88 -5.43
N GLY A 91 14.95 -17.15 -4.48
CA GLY A 91 14.13 -17.68 -3.38
C GLY A 91 12.95 -16.75 -3.07
N GLY A 92 11.91 -17.24 -2.37
CA GLY A 92 10.75 -16.41 -2.00
C GLY A 92 9.82 -16.06 -3.16
N LEU A 93 9.64 -16.94 -4.15
CA LEU A 93 8.85 -16.66 -5.36
C LEU A 93 7.37 -16.37 -5.09
N ASN A 94 6.80 -16.95 -4.03
CA ASN A 94 5.44 -16.64 -3.60
C ASN A 94 5.35 -15.28 -2.90
N SER A 95 6.50 -14.72 -2.52
CA SER A 95 6.63 -13.49 -1.76
C SER A 95 6.80 -12.25 -2.63
N GLY A 96 6.97 -12.39 -3.95
CA GLY A 96 6.99 -11.23 -4.83
C GLY A 96 7.55 -11.49 -6.23
N SER A 97 7.61 -10.44 -7.04
CA SER A 97 8.07 -10.50 -8.44
C SER A 97 8.81 -9.22 -8.85
N LEU A 98 9.55 -9.30 -9.96
CA LEU A 98 10.30 -8.19 -10.54
C LEU A 98 9.49 -7.45 -11.60
N TYR A 99 9.73 -6.15 -11.71
CA TYR A 99 9.07 -5.25 -12.65
C TYR A 99 10.03 -4.20 -13.20
N TYR A 100 9.80 -3.77 -14.45
CA TYR A 100 10.52 -2.65 -15.06
C TYR A 100 9.94 -1.29 -14.64
N LEU A 101 8.61 -1.14 -14.63
CA LEU A 101 7.87 0.09 -14.27
C LEU A 101 8.41 1.36 -14.95
N ASP A 102 8.76 1.24 -16.23
CA ASP A 102 9.42 2.28 -17.04
C ASP A 102 8.48 2.96 -18.04
N GLY A 103 7.20 2.56 -18.07
CA GLY A 103 6.21 3.07 -19.02
C GLY A 103 6.41 2.57 -20.45
N ASN A 104 7.27 1.56 -20.66
CA ASN A 104 7.42 0.92 -21.96
C ASN A 104 6.28 -0.08 -22.19
N LYS A 105 5.58 0.04 -23.32
CA LYS A 105 4.49 -0.87 -23.72
C LYS A 105 4.92 -2.33 -23.83
N GLU A 106 6.19 -2.61 -24.12
CA GLU A 106 6.70 -3.99 -24.14
C GLU A 106 6.71 -4.64 -22.75
N HIS A 107 6.66 -3.82 -21.70
CA HIS A 107 6.61 -4.26 -20.30
C HIS A 107 5.21 -4.15 -19.70
N GLU A 108 4.19 -3.90 -20.52
CA GLU A 108 2.80 -3.74 -20.11
C GLU A 108 1.88 -4.69 -20.90
N ASP A 109 0.73 -5.04 -20.32
CA ASP A 109 -0.34 -5.74 -21.04
C ASP A 109 -1.15 -4.79 -21.94
N ASP A 110 -2.09 -5.33 -22.71
CA ASP A 110 -2.95 -4.54 -23.61
C ASP A 110 -3.82 -3.49 -22.89
N LYS A 111 -3.90 -3.54 -21.56
CA LYS A 111 -4.64 -2.61 -20.71
C LYS A 111 -3.72 -1.61 -20.01
N GLY A 112 -2.41 -1.65 -20.26
CA GLY A 112 -1.41 -0.77 -19.64
C GLY A 112 -0.98 -1.20 -18.23
N ASN A 113 -1.26 -2.44 -17.82
CA ASN A 113 -0.78 -2.95 -16.54
C ASN A 113 0.63 -3.52 -16.70
N ALA A 114 1.54 -3.21 -15.76
CA ALA A 114 2.89 -3.74 -15.81
C ALA A 114 2.93 -5.28 -15.70
N LEU A 115 3.77 -5.90 -16.52
CA LEU A 115 4.02 -7.33 -16.52
C LEU A 115 4.96 -7.74 -15.37
N SER A 116 4.74 -8.93 -14.81
CA SER A 116 5.55 -9.48 -13.72
C SER A 116 6.59 -10.48 -14.23
N TYR A 117 7.78 -10.42 -13.65
CA TYR A 117 8.92 -11.22 -14.10
C TYR A 117 9.58 -11.96 -12.93
N ARG A 118 10.08 -13.16 -13.22
CA ARG A 118 11.00 -13.88 -12.31
C ARG A 118 12.46 -13.53 -12.56
N SER A 119 12.77 -13.19 -13.81
CA SER A 119 14.08 -12.84 -14.31
C SER A 119 13.92 -11.65 -15.25
N ILE A 120 14.79 -10.67 -15.11
CA ILE A 120 14.83 -9.49 -15.98
C ILE A 120 16.24 -9.29 -16.49
N THR A 121 16.34 -8.74 -17.69
CA THR A 121 17.58 -8.26 -18.27
C THR A 121 17.59 -6.75 -18.33
N LEU A 122 18.70 -6.13 -17.96
CA LEU A 122 18.86 -4.69 -17.92
C LEU A 122 20.15 -4.28 -18.62
N GLY A 123 20.15 -3.14 -19.30
CA GLY A 123 21.37 -2.57 -19.86
C GLY A 123 22.24 -1.87 -18.83
N ALA A 124 23.48 -1.51 -19.18
CA ALA A 124 24.40 -0.81 -18.26
C ALA A 124 24.56 0.69 -18.51
N ASN A 125 23.43 1.41 -18.63
CA ASN A 125 23.38 2.86 -18.78
C ASN A 125 24.39 3.57 -17.87
N SER A 126 25.43 4.21 -18.45
CA SER A 126 26.50 4.91 -17.71
C SER A 126 27.10 4.14 -16.51
N GLY A 127 27.05 2.80 -16.52
CA GLY A 127 27.57 1.94 -15.45
C GLY A 127 26.54 1.40 -14.43
N GLY A 128 25.24 1.65 -14.59
CA GLY A 128 24.21 1.08 -13.72
C GLY A 128 22.78 1.20 -14.23
N ASN A 129 21.85 0.50 -13.59
CA ASN A 129 20.43 0.50 -13.94
C ASN A 129 19.56 0.31 -12.69
N SER A 130 18.27 0.57 -12.81
CA SER A 130 17.29 0.36 -11.75
C SER A 130 16.10 -0.45 -12.23
N PHE A 131 15.52 -1.20 -11.30
CA PHE A 131 14.32 -2.00 -11.51
C PHE A 131 13.57 -2.14 -10.19
N HIS A 132 12.46 -2.87 -10.18
CA HIS A 132 11.58 -2.91 -9.01
C HIS A 132 11.33 -4.34 -8.55
N PHE A 133 11.23 -4.53 -7.23
CA PHE A 133 10.66 -5.72 -6.61
C PHE A 133 9.36 -5.33 -5.93
N HIS A 134 8.32 -6.13 -6.15
CA HIS A 134 7.00 -5.92 -5.56
C HIS A 134 6.59 -7.14 -4.74
N ALA A 135 6.15 -6.90 -3.52
CA ALA A 135 5.71 -7.93 -2.58
C ALA A 135 4.42 -8.63 -3.05
N GLY A 136 4.39 -9.93 -2.85
CA GLY A 136 3.24 -10.79 -3.12
C GLY A 136 2.39 -11.04 -1.87
N THR A 137 1.51 -12.03 -1.97
CA THR A 137 0.52 -12.38 -0.94
C THR A 137 1.04 -13.38 0.10
N ALA A 138 2.30 -13.82 0.01
CA ALA A 138 2.91 -14.76 0.96
C ALA A 138 4.14 -14.17 1.67
N ALA A 139 4.19 -14.32 2.99
CA ALA A 139 5.36 -13.91 3.78
C ALA A 139 6.57 -14.80 3.47
N GLY A 140 7.76 -14.22 3.51
CA GLY A 140 9.02 -14.93 3.25
C GLY A 140 10.16 -14.01 2.84
N ASP A 141 11.36 -14.57 2.75
CA ASP A 141 12.54 -13.87 2.27
C ASP A 141 12.70 -14.10 0.77
N ALA A 142 12.75 -13.01 0.00
CA ALA A 142 13.05 -13.02 -1.43
C ALA A 142 14.51 -12.59 -1.66
N THR A 143 15.32 -13.49 -2.21
CA THR A 143 16.70 -13.18 -2.60
C THR A 143 16.75 -12.79 -4.06
N ILE A 144 17.11 -11.53 -4.32
CA ILE A 144 17.36 -11.02 -5.67
C ILE A 144 18.85 -11.08 -5.91
N THR A 145 19.24 -11.74 -6.99
CA THR A 145 20.63 -11.86 -7.42
C THR A 145 20.76 -11.27 -8.81
N CYS A 146 21.57 -10.21 -8.93
CA CYS A 146 21.98 -9.69 -10.23
C CYS A 146 23.36 -10.23 -10.58
N SER A 147 23.58 -10.49 -11.85
CA SER A 147 24.82 -11.04 -12.37
C SER A 147 25.23 -10.40 -13.69
N VAL A 148 26.53 -10.32 -13.92
CA VAL A 148 27.16 -9.95 -15.18
C VAL A 148 28.19 -11.03 -15.53
N THR A 149 28.29 -11.39 -16.80
CA THR A 149 29.28 -12.37 -17.28
C THR A 149 30.34 -11.63 -18.08
N ASP A 150 31.61 -11.77 -17.71
CA ASP A 150 32.70 -11.21 -18.50
C ASP A 150 32.79 -11.98 -19.84
N PRO A 151 32.66 -11.29 -20.99
CA PRO A 151 32.62 -11.96 -22.28
C PRO A 151 33.96 -12.63 -22.66
N ARG A 152 35.07 -12.24 -22.02
CA ARG A 152 36.42 -12.71 -22.32
C ARG A 152 36.69 -14.07 -21.69
N ASP A 153 36.46 -14.20 -20.37
CA ASP A 153 36.76 -15.41 -19.59
C ASP A 153 35.52 -16.23 -19.22
N LYS A 154 34.31 -15.74 -19.56
CA LYS A 154 33.00 -16.33 -19.25
C LYS A 154 32.73 -16.48 -17.76
N LYS A 155 33.47 -15.78 -16.90
CA LYS A 155 33.26 -15.80 -15.46
C LYS A 155 32.08 -14.91 -15.10
N GLN A 156 31.21 -15.42 -14.24
CA GLN A 156 30.06 -14.69 -13.73
C GLN A 156 30.42 -13.98 -12.42
N TYR A 157 30.03 -12.71 -12.33
CA TYR A 157 30.13 -11.90 -11.13
C TYR A 157 28.71 -11.56 -10.67
N SER A 158 28.42 -11.69 -9.38
CA SER A 158 27.06 -11.52 -8.86
C SER A 158 27.03 -10.71 -7.57
N ALA A 159 25.95 -9.94 -7.39
CA ALA A 159 25.58 -9.29 -6.14
C ALA A 159 24.15 -9.68 -5.77
N SER A 160 23.87 -9.79 -4.47
CA SER A 160 22.54 -10.18 -3.99
C SER A 160 22.04 -9.27 -2.89
N VAL A 161 20.72 -9.08 -2.85
CA VAL A 161 19.98 -8.42 -1.78
C VAL A 161 18.86 -9.34 -1.33
N ASN A 162 18.66 -9.45 -0.02
CA ASN A 162 17.52 -10.13 0.57
C ASN A 162 16.44 -9.10 0.92
N ILE A 163 15.25 -9.31 0.38
CA ILE A 163 14.04 -8.54 0.69
C ILE A 163 13.16 -9.41 1.55
N LYS A 164 12.86 -8.93 2.75
CA LYS A 164 11.94 -9.59 3.67
C LYS A 164 10.52 -9.13 3.39
N VAL A 165 9.62 -10.05 3.08
CA VAL A 165 8.20 -9.76 2.83
C VAL A 165 7.38 -10.32 3.97
N GLY A 166 6.57 -9.48 4.60
CA GLY A 166 5.69 -9.92 5.69
C GLY A 166 6.44 -10.56 6.86
N GLN A 167 7.62 -10.03 7.23
CA GLN A 167 8.21 -10.40 8.52
C GLN A 167 7.39 -9.81 9.67
N ALA A 168 7.36 -10.51 10.81
CA ALA A 168 6.61 -10.07 11.98
C ALA A 168 7.22 -8.74 12.44
N THR A 169 6.49 -7.67 12.23
CA THR A 169 6.86 -6.33 12.67
C THR A 169 5.98 -6.02 13.88
N ALA A 170 6.47 -5.17 14.80
CA ALA A 170 5.56 -4.57 15.78
C ALA A 170 4.63 -3.51 15.13
N ASN A 171 4.64 -3.43 13.80
CA ASN A 171 4.05 -2.37 13.02
C ASN A 171 2.78 -2.88 12.33
N PRO A 172 1.67 -2.13 12.38
CA PRO A 172 0.43 -2.46 11.70
C PRO A 172 0.61 -2.64 10.19
N GLY A 173 0.16 -3.77 9.64
CA GLY A 173 0.04 -4.03 8.20
C GLY A 173 -1.41 -4.10 7.72
N ARG A 174 -2.37 -4.35 8.63
CA ARG A 174 -3.81 -4.42 8.31
C ARG A 174 -4.67 -4.09 9.53
N VAL A 175 -5.81 -3.44 9.31
CA VAL A 175 -6.84 -3.25 10.35
C VAL A 175 -8.22 -3.64 9.83
N GLU A 176 -9.03 -4.30 10.68
CA GLU A 176 -10.35 -4.81 10.34
C GLU A 176 -11.35 -4.57 11.47
N GLY A 177 -12.54 -4.06 11.15
CA GLY A 177 -13.63 -3.84 12.09
C GLY A 177 -14.68 -4.96 12.07
N PHE A 178 -15.20 -5.32 13.23
CA PHE A 178 -16.23 -6.35 13.41
C PHE A 178 -17.30 -5.86 14.39
N THR A 179 -18.59 -5.99 14.03
CA THR A 179 -19.69 -5.78 14.99
C THR A 179 -20.00 -7.07 15.75
N GLN A 180 -20.31 -6.97 17.05
CA GLN A 180 -20.55 -8.16 17.89
C GLN A 180 -21.99 -8.70 17.84
N ALA A 181 -22.99 -7.91 17.43
CA ALA A 181 -24.38 -8.36 17.26
C ALA A 181 -25.18 -7.40 16.38
N LEU A 182 -26.10 -7.95 15.57
CA LEU A 182 -26.92 -7.30 14.53
C LEU A 182 -26.09 -6.36 13.63
N GLY A 183 -25.93 -6.69 12.35
CA GLY A 183 -25.20 -5.85 11.38
C GLY A 183 -25.86 -4.49 11.09
N TYR A 184 -26.75 -4.00 11.96
CA TYR A 184 -27.48 -2.75 11.88
C TYR A 184 -27.91 -2.27 13.28
N LEU A 185 -28.19 -0.97 13.38
CA LEU A 185 -28.69 -0.25 14.54
C LEU A 185 -30.10 0.29 14.26
N GLY A 186 -30.90 0.49 15.31
CA GLY A 186 -32.05 1.38 15.27
C GLY A 186 -31.62 2.84 15.27
N THR A 187 -32.34 3.75 14.61
CA THR A 187 -32.17 5.20 14.86
C THR A 187 -32.70 5.58 16.24
N THR A 188 -32.38 6.76 16.77
CA THR A 188 -32.96 7.23 18.05
C THR A 188 -34.46 7.49 18.00
N LYS A 189 -35.06 7.53 16.79
CA LYS A 189 -36.50 7.70 16.57
C LYS A 189 -37.21 6.38 16.28
N ASN A 190 -36.47 5.26 16.27
CA ASN A 190 -37.04 3.96 15.94
C ASN A 190 -38.18 3.61 16.93
N LEU A 191 -39.33 3.23 16.39
CA LEU A 191 -40.53 2.91 17.19
C LEU A 191 -40.58 1.43 17.60
N LYS A 192 -39.63 0.63 17.13
CA LYS A 192 -39.61 -0.84 17.28
C LYS A 192 -38.67 -1.32 18.40
N GLY A 193 -38.06 -0.41 19.16
CA GLY A 193 -37.15 -0.76 20.26
C GLY A 193 -35.84 -1.41 19.79
N LEU A 194 -35.42 -1.14 18.56
CA LEU A 194 -34.14 -1.61 18.02
C LEU A 194 -32.98 -0.99 18.81
N PRO A 195 -31.91 -1.76 19.09
CA PRO A 195 -30.73 -1.23 19.77
C PRO A 195 -30.10 -0.08 18.99
N THR A 196 -29.88 1.05 19.66
CA THR A 196 -29.25 2.24 19.07
C THR A 196 -27.75 2.28 19.25
N ALA A 197 -27.16 1.26 19.88
CA ALA A 197 -25.72 1.13 20.04
C ALA A 197 -25.25 -0.32 19.88
N VAL A 198 -24.03 -0.50 19.38
CA VAL A 198 -23.39 -1.79 19.17
C VAL A 198 -21.91 -1.72 19.55
N ALA A 199 -21.39 -2.80 20.13
CA ALA A 199 -19.97 -2.95 20.38
C ALA A 199 -19.23 -3.33 19.08
N ILE A 200 -18.09 -2.69 18.87
CA ILE A 200 -17.21 -2.91 17.71
C ILE A 200 -15.85 -3.34 18.21
N GLN A 201 -15.35 -4.42 17.62
CA GLN A 201 -13.97 -4.85 17.77
C GLN A 201 -13.19 -4.44 16.53
N ALA A 202 -12.07 -3.74 16.72
CA ALA A 202 -11.08 -3.52 15.68
C ALA A 202 -9.89 -4.45 15.93
N ARG A 203 -9.48 -5.20 14.92
CA ARG A 203 -8.30 -6.08 14.97
C ARG A 203 -7.21 -5.48 14.10
N VAL A 204 -6.03 -5.31 14.68
CA VAL A 204 -4.83 -4.80 14.03
C VAL A 204 -3.83 -5.94 13.92
N TRP A 205 -3.44 -6.21 12.68
CA TRP A 205 -2.49 -7.25 12.31
C TRP A 205 -1.23 -6.60 11.78
N ASP A 206 -0.08 -7.20 12.05
CA ASP A 206 1.19 -6.82 11.48
C ASP A 206 1.33 -7.32 10.03
N ASP A 207 2.46 -6.98 9.40
CA ASP A 207 2.75 -7.41 8.04
C ASP A 207 2.93 -8.93 7.90
N ALA A 208 3.19 -9.66 8.99
CA ALA A 208 3.25 -11.12 8.99
C ALA A 208 1.91 -11.80 9.24
N ASN A 209 0.82 -11.03 9.23
CA ASN A 209 -0.51 -11.51 9.54
C ASN A 209 -0.61 -12.11 10.96
N GLN A 210 0.11 -11.52 11.92
CA GLN A 210 0.00 -11.79 13.35
C GLN A 210 -0.63 -10.59 14.05
N PRO A 211 -1.33 -10.76 15.19
CA PRO A 211 -1.83 -9.63 15.94
C PRO A 211 -0.68 -8.72 16.37
N VAL A 212 -0.83 -7.41 16.19
CA VAL A 212 0.18 -6.45 16.60
C VAL A 212 0.40 -6.56 18.13
N PRO A 213 1.66 -6.58 18.61
CA PRO A 213 1.97 -6.58 20.04
C PRO A 213 1.36 -5.38 20.78
N ASN A 214 1.20 -5.49 22.10
CA ASN A 214 0.71 -4.37 22.92
C ASN A 214 1.60 -3.13 22.73
N PRO A 215 1.08 -2.02 22.19
CA PRO A 215 1.85 -0.80 22.00
C PRO A 215 2.05 -0.05 23.32
N SER A 216 3.03 0.86 23.35
CA SER A 216 3.25 1.76 24.49
C SER A 216 2.32 2.98 24.51
N ALA A 217 1.65 3.28 23.40
CA ALA A 217 0.73 4.41 23.20
C ALA A 217 -0.50 3.98 22.39
N ASP A 218 -1.46 4.88 22.17
CA ASP A 218 -2.61 4.59 21.31
C ASP A 218 -2.14 4.32 19.88
N ASN A 219 -2.59 3.23 19.29
CA ASN A 219 -2.13 2.76 17.99
C ASN A 219 -3.23 2.59 16.96
N LEU A 220 -4.46 2.87 17.36
CA LEU A 220 -5.64 2.80 16.51
C LEU A 220 -6.45 4.10 16.66
N GLN A 221 -6.64 4.81 15.56
CA GLN A 221 -7.60 5.89 15.46
C GLN A 221 -8.85 5.38 14.77
N VAL A 222 -10.02 5.74 15.29
CA VAL A 222 -11.31 5.47 14.64
C VAL A 222 -12.07 6.77 14.48
N ARG A 223 -12.59 7.03 13.29
CA ARG A 223 -13.47 8.17 13.04
C ARG A 223 -14.73 7.80 12.28
N ILE A 224 -15.81 8.55 12.50
CA ILE A 224 -17.00 8.50 11.63
C ILE A 224 -16.73 9.39 10.42
N ARG A 225 -16.77 8.82 9.22
CA ARG A 225 -16.69 9.60 7.97
C ARG A 225 -18.01 10.36 7.79
N PRO A 226 -17.98 11.64 7.39
CA PRO A 226 -19.18 12.43 7.15
C PRO A 226 -19.82 12.04 5.80
N MET A 227 -20.32 10.80 5.72
CA MET A 227 -20.94 10.21 4.54
C MET A 227 -22.38 9.82 4.88
N GLY A 228 -23.34 10.37 4.13
CA GLY A 228 -24.76 10.14 4.36
C GLY A 228 -25.31 10.83 5.62
N ASP A 229 -26.64 10.88 5.73
CA ASP A 229 -27.31 11.60 6.82
C ASP A 229 -27.18 10.89 8.17
N ALA A 230 -26.98 9.57 8.18
CA ALA A 230 -26.83 8.77 9.39
C ALA A 230 -25.53 9.07 10.16
N ALA A 231 -24.50 9.57 9.47
CA ALA A 231 -23.29 10.07 10.14
C ALA A 231 -23.60 11.27 11.06
N ASN A 232 -24.61 12.08 10.71
CA ASN A 232 -25.04 13.20 11.53
C ASN A 232 -25.72 12.70 12.80
N GLY A 233 -25.02 12.87 13.93
CA GLY A 233 -25.50 12.40 15.22
C GLY A 233 -25.19 10.94 15.51
N ALA A 234 -24.36 10.26 14.72
CA ALA A 234 -23.67 9.05 15.17
C ALA A 234 -22.53 9.42 16.12
N ARG A 235 -22.19 8.54 17.08
CA ARG A 235 -21.16 8.78 18.09
C ARG A 235 -20.31 7.55 18.33
N LEU A 236 -19.02 7.78 18.53
CA LEU A 236 -18.09 6.79 19.05
C LEU A 236 -18.02 6.93 20.57
N LEU A 237 -18.12 5.81 21.27
CA LEU A 237 -18.16 5.73 22.72
C LEU A 237 -16.99 4.88 23.22
N GLU A 238 -16.18 5.47 24.10
CA GLU A 238 -15.12 4.79 24.83
C GLU A 238 -15.24 5.14 26.32
N GLY A 239 -15.32 4.14 27.19
CA GLY A 239 -15.42 4.36 28.65
C GLY A 239 -16.57 5.28 29.09
N GLY A 240 -17.64 5.40 28.28
CA GLY A 240 -18.79 6.26 28.56
C GLY A 240 -18.61 7.76 28.23
N LYS A 241 -17.48 8.17 27.63
CA LYS A 241 -17.27 9.55 27.16
C LYS A 241 -17.56 9.63 25.66
N PRO A 242 -18.42 10.56 25.20
CA PRO A 242 -18.65 10.77 23.78
C PRO A 242 -17.40 11.39 23.14
N GLY A 243 -16.77 10.69 22.19
CA GLY A 243 -15.79 11.29 21.30
C GLY A 243 -16.50 12.17 20.28
N ASN A 244 -15.92 13.34 19.95
CA ASN A 244 -16.41 14.25 18.91
C ASN A 244 -16.14 13.66 17.50
N GLY A 245 -16.68 12.47 17.21
CA GLY A 245 -16.54 11.79 15.92
C GLY A 245 -15.20 11.08 15.69
N VAL A 246 -14.22 11.21 16.59
CA VAL A 246 -12.91 10.53 16.56
C VAL A 246 -12.57 9.99 17.94
N ILE A 247 -12.00 8.79 18.00
CA ILE A 247 -11.37 8.21 19.21
C ILE A 247 -10.00 7.65 18.84
N GLN A 248 -9.08 7.63 19.80
CA GLN A 248 -7.80 6.94 19.70
C GLN A 248 -7.73 5.91 20.82
N LEU A 249 -7.30 4.70 20.47
CA LEU A 249 -7.39 3.52 21.31
C LEU A 249 -6.04 2.81 21.35
N ARG A 250 -5.70 2.30 22.52
CA ARG A 250 -4.64 1.31 22.68
C ARG A 250 -5.17 -0.10 22.49
N THR A 251 -4.66 -0.82 21.50
CA THR A 251 -5.01 -2.22 21.28
C THR A 251 -4.36 -3.13 22.35
N VAL A 252 -5.03 -4.24 22.69
CA VAL A 252 -4.51 -5.31 23.55
C VAL A 252 -4.53 -6.62 22.77
N GLY A 253 -3.35 -7.20 22.55
CA GLY A 253 -3.17 -8.36 21.66
C GLY A 253 -3.69 -8.07 20.25
N GLY A 254 -3.44 -6.86 19.74
CA GLY A 254 -3.94 -6.38 18.45
C GLY A 254 -5.44 -6.05 18.44
N VAL A 255 -6.17 -6.08 19.56
CA VAL A 255 -7.61 -5.80 19.58
C VAL A 255 -7.94 -4.50 20.30
N GLY A 256 -8.62 -3.58 19.61
CA GLY A 256 -9.28 -2.40 20.19
C GLY A 256 -10.79 -2.64 20.31
N GLN A 257 -11.41 -2.13 21.38
CA GLN A 257 -12.86 -2.25 21.59
C GLN A 257 -13.47 -0.90 21.92
N PHE A 258 -14.60 -0.60 21.29
CA PHE A 258 -15.39 0.62 21.51
C PHE A 258 -16.86 0.35 21.14
N ALA A 259 -17.74 1.32 21.33
CA ALA A 259 -19.12 1.22 20.85
C ALA A 259 -19.45 2.33 19.85
N LEU A 260 -20.31 1.99 18.90
CA LEU A 260 -20.94 2.93 17.99
C LEU A 260 -22.39 3.13 18.43
N ALA A 261 -22.81 4.38 18.58
CA ALA A 261 -24.20 4.77 18.78
C ALA A 261 -24.73 5.52 17.56
N SER A 262 -25.95 5.21 17.14
CA SER A 262 -26.64 5.84 16.02
C SER A 262 -27.27 7.20 16.40
N GLY A 263 -27.56 7.98 15.36
CA GLY A 263 -28.30 9.24 15.45
C GLY A 263 -29.78 9.09 15.10
N ALA A 264 -30.38 10.21 14.72
CA ALA A 264 -31.81 10.32 14.42
C ALA A 264 -32.17 10.04 12.96
N ASN A 265 -31.19 9.78 12.11
CA ASN A 265 -31.33 9.59 10.68
C ASN A 265 -30.98 8.15 10.31
N SER A 266 -31.73 7.58 9.36
CA SER A 266 -31.43 6.29 8.75
C SER A 266 -30.34 6.40 7.69
N GLY A 267 -29.68 5.30 7.39
CA GLY A 267 -28.66 5.21 6.34
C GLY A 267 -27.36 4.56 6.82
N PRO A 268 -26.34 4.51 5.96
CA PRO A 268 -25.04 3.94 6.30
C PRO A 268 -24.26 4.88 7.23
N ILE A 269 -23.68 4.32 8.29
CA ILE A 269 -22.65 4.98 9.10
C ILE A 269 -21.31 4.34 8.73
N VAL A 270 -20.39 5.14 8.19
CA VAL A 270 -19.07 4.67 7.76
C VAL A 270 -18.04 5.00 8.82
N LEU A 271 -17.36 3.97 9.30
CA LEU A 271 -16.22 4.08 10.20
C LEU A 271 -14.93 3.95 9.40
N GLU A 272 -13.98 4.82 9.68
CA GLU A 272 -12.60 4.68 9.22
C GLU A 272 -11.72 4.31 10.40
N PHE A 273 -11.02 3.19 10.25
CA PHE A 273 -9.94 2.76 11.13
C PHE A 273 -8.63 3.19 10.51
N THR A 274 -7.76 3.82 11.30
CA THR A 274 -6.42 4.21 10.87
C THR A 274 -5.40 3.79 11.91
N THR A 275 -4.35 3.13 11.47
CA THR A 275 -3.18 2.81 12.29
C THR A 275 -1.93 3.37 11.62
N ASP A 276 -0.87 3.64 12.39
CA ASP A 276 0.40 4.08 11.81
C ASP A 276 1.36 2.91 11.66
N ARG A 277 1.71 2.57 10.43
CA ARG A 277 2.65 1.50 10.09
C ARG A 277 4.11 1.91 10.30
N ALA A 278 4.42 3.19 10.43
CA ALA A 278 5.77 3.65 10.67
C ALA A 278 6.27 3.23 12.06
N ASP A 279 5.44 3.41 13.09
CA ASP A 279 5.84 3.25 14.48
C ASP A 279 4.77 2.65 15.42
N ASN A 280 3.62 2.21 14.88
CA ASN A 280 2.50 1.68 15.66
C ASN A 280 1.97 2.68 16.71
N ASN A 281 1.97 3.96 16.38
CA ASN A 281 1.51 5.02 17.28
C ASN A 281 0.73 6.08 16.49
N VAL A 282 -0.52 6.34 16.87
CA VAL A 282 -1.34 7.39 16.23
C VAL A 282 -1.35 8.71 17.02
N SER A 283 -0.82 8.69 18.25
CA SER A 283 -0.88 9.82 19.19
C SER A 283 0.19 10.90 18.91
N ASN A 284 1.24 10.56 18.17
CA ASN A 284 2.31 11.47 17.73
C ASN A 284 2.16 11.93 16.26
N GLY A 285 0.96 11.75 15.69
CA GLY A 285 0.70 11.97 14.27
C GLY A 285 0.84 10.68 13.46
N ILE A 286 0.27 10.65 12.25
CA ILE A 286 0.26 9.47 11.38
C ILE A 286 1.21 9.71 10.20
N GLN A 287 2.25 8.90 10.05
CA GLN A 287 3.25 9.01 8.98
C GLN A 287 3.05 8.00 7.86
N ASP A 288 2.72 6.74 8.16
CA ASP A 288 2.41 5.71 7.16
C ASP A 288 1.02 5.09 7.47
N PRO A 289 -0.07 5.71 6.98
CA PRO A 289 -1.42 5.30 7.34
C PRO A 289 -1.80 3.94 6.74
N VAL A 290 -2.22 3.01 7.60
CA VAL A 290 -2.97 1.81 7.19
C VAL A 290 -4.44 2.04 7.52
N ILE A 291 -5.27 2.10 6.47
CA ILE A 291 -6.68 2.49 6.56
C ILE A 291 -7.59 1.32 6.19
N SER A 292 -8.70 1.20 6.92
CA SER A 292 -9.82 0.32 6.57
C SER A 292 -11.14 1.03 6.83
N LEU A 293 -12.14 0.72 6.00
CA LEU A 293 -13.48 1.27 6.14
C LEU A 293 -14.45 0.15 6.54
N MET A 294 -15.44 0.49 7.35
CA MET A 294 -16.52 -0.41 7.73
C MET A 294 -17.84 0.33 7.75
N GLN A 295 -18.88 -0.33 7.27
CA GLN A 295 -20.22 0.21 7.25
C GLN A 295 -21.11 -0.46 8.29
N VAL A 296 -21.91 0.35 8.99
CA VAL A 296 -23.00 -0.12 9.87
C VAL A 296 -24.26 0.67 9.53
N TYR A 297 -25.37 -0.01 9.21
CA TYR A 297 -26.62 0.69 8.90
C TYR A 297 -27.36 1.13 10.15
N ALA A 298 -27.95 2.33 10.13
CA ALA A 298 -29.00 2.75 11.06
C ALA A 298 -30.36 2.74 10.34
N VAL A 299 -31.38 2.15 10.96
CA VAL A 299 -32.72 2.03 10.37
C VAL A 299 -33.81 2.43 11.37
N ASP A 300 -34.88 3.06 10.89
CA ASP A 300 -36.05 3.37 11.72
C ASP A 300 -36.87 2.11 12.02
N GLU A 301 -36.98 1.22 11.03
CA GLU A 301 -37.69 -0.07 11.11
C GLU A 301 -37.04 -1.09 10.15
N VAL A 302 -37.36 -2.37 10.31
CA VAL A 302 -36.86 -3.46 9.45
C VAL A 302 -38.01 -4.01 8.62
N ALA A 303 -37.81 -4.17 7.30
CA ALA A 303 -38.79 -4.69 6.35
C ALA A 303 -40.16 -3.97 6.34
N SER A 304 -40.21 -2.68 6.69
CA SER A 304 -41.44 -1.88 6.61
C SER A 304 -41.79 -1.45 5.19
N THR A 305 -40.79 -1.42 4.30
CA THR A 305 -40.91 -1.11 2.87
C THR A 305 -40.09 -2.11 2.04
N PRO A 306 -40.45 -2.35 0.76
CA PRO A 306 -39.64 -3.18 -0.13
C PRO A 306 -38.22 -2.61 -0.30
N LEU A 307 -37.25 -3.49 -0.57
CA LEU A 307 -35.88 -3.10 -0.87
C LEU A 307 -35.87 -2.14 -2.07
N ALA A 308 -35.25 -0.98 -1.91
CA ALA A 308 -35.13 0.05 -2.92
C ALA A 308 -33.68 0.53 -3.04
N LEU A 309 -33.25 0.71 -4.29
CA LEU A 309 -31.95 1.25 -4.67
C LEU A 309 -32.16 2.32 -5.74
N THR A 310 -31.60 3.50 -5.53
CA THR A 310 -31.63 4.60 -6.50
C THR A 310 -30.33 4.66 -7.30
N ALA A 311 -30.43 5.14 -8.54
CA ALA A 311 -29.24 5.44 -9.33
C ALA A 311 -28.43 6.54 -8.64
N ALA A 312 -27.11 6.39 -8.59
CA ALA A 312 -26.22 7.38 -7.99
C ALA A 312 -25.31 8.03 -9.03
N ASN A 313 -25.02 9.30 -8.82
CA ASN A 313 -24.02 10.04 -9.59
C ASN A 313 -22.95 10.54 -8.63
N PHE A 314 -21.73 10.03 -8.75
CA PHE A 314 -20.60 10.40 -7.90
C PHE A 314 -19.94 11.72 -8.34
N GLY A 315 -20.42 12.33 -9.42
CA GLY A 315 -19.89 13.57 -9.96
C GLY A 315 -18.55 13.38 -10.65
N THR A 316 -17.68 14.38 -10.51
CA THR A 316 -16.35 14.39 -11.10
C THR A 316 -15.30 13.93 -10.10
N LEU A 317 -14.48 12.95 -10.47
CA LEU A 317 -13.33 12.48 -9.72
C LEU A 317 -12.05 12.79 -10.50
N THR A 318 -10.97 13.04 -9.80
CA THR A 318 -9.66 13.31 -10.38
C THR A 318 -8.79 12.06 -10.29
N ASN A 319 -8.12 11.69 -11.38
CA ASN A 319 -7.12 10.63 -11.37
C ASN A 319 -6.02 10.92 -10.33
N GLY A 320 -5.52 9.88 -9.66
CA GLY A 320 -4.49 10.05 -8.63
C GLY A 320 -4.98 10.57 -7.28
N VAL A 321 -6.25 11.00 -7.15
CA VAL A 321 -6.85 11.42 -5.87
C VAL A 321 -7.67 10.28 -5.28
N GLU A 322 -7.49 10.02 -3.98
CA GLU A 322 -8.27 9.01 -3.27
C GLU A 322 -9.77 9.36 -3.26
N PHE A 323 -10.59 8.34 -3.50
CA PHE A 323 -12.03 8.40 -3.47
C PHE A 323 -12.57 7.34 -2.54
N ALA A 324 -13.62 7.67 -1.80
CA ALA A 324 -14.40 6.73 -1.01
C ALA A 324 -15.86 7.16 -0.99
N TYR A 325 -16.78 6.21 -1.18
CA TYR A 325 -18.22 6.44 -1.17
C TYR A 325 -18.95 5.18 -0.69
N ALA A 326 -19.90 5.34 0.22
CA ALA A 326 -20.77 4.26 0.68
C ALA A 326 -22.09 4.29 -0.07
N LEU A 327 -22.44 3.18 -0.73
CA LEU A 327 -23.73 3.03 -1.38
C LEU A 327 -24.85 2.93 -0.33
N GLU A 328 -26.00 3.49 -0.69
CA GLU A 328 -27.17 3.53 0.17
C GLU A 328 -28.34 2.77 -0.44
N ALA A 329 -28.97 1.93 0.37
CA ALA A 329 -30.21 1.25 0.05
C ALA A 329 -31.21 1.48 1.19
N THR A 330 -32.50 1.47 0.84
CA THR A 330 -33.61 1.67 1.79
C THR A 330 -34.58 0.48 1.73
N GLY A 331 -35.37 0.30 2.79
CA GLY A 331 -36.30 -0.84 2.88
C GLY A 331 -35.61 -2.21 2.99
N GLY A 332 -36.36 -3.30 2.89
CA GLY A 332 -35.83 -4.65 3.02
C GLY A 332 -35.27 -4.98 4.41
N VAL A 333 -34.43 -6.03 4.50
CA VAL A 333 -33.81 -6.48 5.75
C VAL A 333 -32.29 -6.35 5.71
N PRO A 334 -31.68 -5.40 6.44
CA PRO A 334 -30.22 -5.36 6.60
C PRO A 334 -29.69 -6.58 7.39
N PRO A 335 -28.39 -6.93 7.24
CA PRO A 335 -27.38 -6.25 6.45
C PRO A 335 -27.56 -6.47 4.94
N TYR A 336 -27.13 -5.49 4.15
CA TYR A 336 -27.11 -5.61 2.69
C TYR A 336 -25.76 -6.11 2.21
N THR A 337 -25.78 -6.83 1.09
CA THR A 337 -24.61 -7.27 0.36
C THR A 337 -24.62 -6.69 -1.04
N TRP A 338 -23.44 -6.25 -1.50
CA TRP A 338 -23.31 -5.50 -2.74
C TRP A 338 -22.40 -6.20 -3.74
N VAL A 339 -22.76 -6.08 -5.01
CA VAL A 339 -21.88 -6.40 -6.14
C VAL A 339 -21.88 -5.19 -7.07
N VAL A 340 -20.70 -4.63 -7.32
CA VAL A 340 -20.52 -3.49 -8.23
C VAL A 340 -19.61 -3.92 -9.37
N SER A 341 -20.00 -3.55 -10.60
CA SER A 341 -19.24 -3.83 -11.81
C SER A 341 -19.13 -2.58 -12.69
N GLY A 342 -18.12 -2.52 -13.56
CA GLY A 342 -17.91 -1.38 -14.46
C GLY A 342 -17.28 -0.14 -13.81
N LEU A 343 -16.64 -0.30 -12.65
CA LEU A 343 -15.80 0.76 -12.07
C LEU A 343 -14.53 0.95 -12.91
N PRO A 344 -14.01 2.18 -13.02
CA PRO A 344 -12.70 2.43 -13.64
C PRO A 344 -11.59 1.75 -12.84
N ALA A 345 -10.47 1.46 -13.50
CA ALA A 345 -9.31 0.87 -12.84
C ALA A 345 -8.82 1.76 -11.70
N GLY A 346 -8.38 1.11 -10.61
CA GLY A 346 -7.98 1.79 -9.37
C GLY A 346 -9.12 2.04 -8.37
N LEU A 347 -10.38 1.91 -8.79
CA LEU A 347 -11.53 1.84 -7.87
C LEU A 347 -11.99 0.40 -7.69
N THR A 348 -12.38 0.07 -6.46
CA THR A 348 -12.93 -1.23 -6.08
C THR A 348 -14.17 -1.04 -5.22
N ALA A 349 -15.05 -2.02 -5.19
CA ALA A 349 -16.17 -2.06 -4.25
C ALA A 349 -16.07 -3.31 -3.40
N ASP A 350 -16.29 -3.15 -2.10
CA ASP A 350 -16.43 -4.29 -1.20
C ASP A 350 -17.89 -4.79 -1.12
N SER A 351 -18.09 -5.94 -0.49
CA SER A 351 -19.42 -6.53 -0.31
C SER A 351 -20.34 -5.73 0.61
N SER A 352 -19.82 -4.75 1.36
CA SER A 352 -20.61 -3.86 2.22
C SER A 352 -21.17 -2.65 1.47
N GLY A 353 -20.71 -2.42 0.24
CA GLY A 353 -21.16 -1.33 -0.63
C GLY A 353 -20.26 -0.10 -0.56
N ILE A 354 -19.08 -0.20 0.04
CA ILE A 354 -18.09 0.88 0.02
C ILE A 354 -17.30 0.77 -1.28
N ILE A 355 -17.36 1.82 -2.10
CA ILE A 355 -16.50 2.03 -3.25
C ILE A 355 -15.32 2.87 -2.79
N SER A 356 -14.10 2.39 -3.00
CA SER A 356 -12.89 3.12 -2.62
C SER A 356 -11.70 2.84 -3.53
N GLY A 357 -10.70 3.71 -3.44
CA GLY A 357 -9.42 3.59 -4.13
C GLY A 357 -9.02 4.88 -4.81
N THR A 358 -8.04 4.79 -5.70
CA THR A 358 -7.50 5.92 -6.45
C THR A 358 -7.69 5.65 -7.94
N PRO A 359 -8.54 6.42 -8.64
CA PRO A 359 -8.76 6.21 -10.07
C PRO A 359 -7.47 6.32 -10.87
N LYS A 360 -7.29 5.38 -11.80
CA LYS A 360 -6.17 5.27 -12.75
C LYS A 360 -6.70 4.85 -14.11
N SER A 361 -7.54 5.67 -14.72
CA SER A 361 -8.12 5.37 -16.04
C SER A 361 -8.25 6.63 -16.90
N PRO A 362 -8.25 6.51 -18.24
CA PRO A 362 -8.41 7.67 -19.11
C PRO A 362 -9.60 8.54 -18.70
N ALA A 363 -9.44 9.86 -18.79
CA ALA A 363 -10.52 10.80 -18.51
C ALA A 363 -11.75 10.47 -19.37
N GLY A 364 -12.94 10.60 -18.78
CA GLY A 364 -14.20 10.24 -19.44
C GLY A 364 -15.31 9.86 -18.45
N THR A 365 -16.51 9.67 -18.97
CA THR A 365 -17.66 9.23 -18.17
C THR A 365 -17.73 7.71 -18.13
N TYR A 366 -17.77 7.16 -16.92
CA TYR A 366 -17.91 5.74 -16.65
C TYR A 366 -19.32 5.44 -16.12
N ARG A 367 -19.84 4.28 -16.52
CA ARG A 367 -21.12 3.75 -16.03
C ARG A 367 -20.85 2.42 -15.36
N ALA A 368 -21.09 2.37 -14.07
CA ALA A 368 -21.04 1.17 -13.27
C ALA A 368 -22.46 0.66 -12.99
N LYS A 369 -22.59 -0.61 -12.61
CA LYS A 369 -23.85 -1.20 -12.15
C LYS A 369 -23.66 -1.74 -10.74
N ALA A 370 -24.55 -1.37 -9.85
CA ALA A 370 -24.61 -1.89 -8.49
C ALA A 370 -25.84 -2.78 -8.33
N ARG A 371 -25.63 -3.95 -7.74
CA ARG A 371 -26.68 -4.82 -7.21
C ARG A 371 -26.61 -4.81 -5.70
N VAL A 372 -27.72 -4.49 -5.04
CA VAL A 372 -27.90 -4.69 -3.61
C VAL A 372 -28.75 -5.93 -3.37
N THR A 373 -28.38 -6.76 -2.40
CA THR A 373 -29.16 -7.92 -1.93
C THR A 373 -29.34 -7.83 -0.42
N ASP A 374 -30.58 -7.95 0.05
CA ASP A 374 -30.90 -7.96 1.47
C ASP A 374 -30.72 -9.33 2.12
N LYS A 375 -30.83 -9.40 3.44
CA LYS A 375 -30.65 -10.64 4.21
C LYS A 375 -31.60 -11.76 3.79
N ASN A 376 -32.77 -11.43 3.24
CA ASN A 376 -33.78 -12.38 2.79
C ASN A 376 -33.59 -12.78 1.31
N GLY A 377 -32.56 -12.28 0.64
CA GLY A 377 -32.25 -12.58 -0.75
C GLY A 377 -33.04 -11.75 -1.77
N GLN A 378 -33.79 -10.73 -1.33
CA GLN A 378 -34.37 -9.76 -2.28
C GLN A 378 -33.25 -8.90 -2.85
N TYR A 379 -33.32 -8.56 -4.13
CA TYR A 379 -32.29 -7.74 -4.77
C TYR A 379 -32.86 -6.61 -5.62
N GLN A 380 -32.07 -5.56 -5.78
CA GLN A 380 -32.31 -4.46 -6.72
C GLN A 380 -31.04 -4.08 -7.45
N ASP A 381 -31.20 -3.63 -8.68
CA ASP A 381 -30.11 -3.13 -9.53
C ASP A 381 -30.28 -1.63 -9.78
N ALA A 382 -29.17 -0.89 -9.82
CA ALA A 382 -29.16 0.49 -10.25
C ALA A 382 -27.88 0.85 -11.00
N ASP A 383 -28.01 1.80 -11.93
CA ASP A 383 -26.89 2.38 -12.65
C ASP A 383 -26.19 3.44 -11.78
N MET A 384 -24.87 3.48 -11.86
CA MET A 384 -24.01 4.43 -11.18
C MET A 384 -23.18 5.17 -12.22
N THR A 385 -23.05 6.48 -12.10
CA THR A 385 -22.27 7.30 -13.04
C THR A 385 -21.20 8.11 -12.34
N LEU A 386 -20.03 8.22 -12.97
CA LEU A 386 -18.93 9.09 -12.53
C LEU A 386 -18.16 9.62 -13.74
N THR A 387 -17.57 10.80 -13.61
CA THR A 387 -16.71 11.39 -14.64
C THR A 387 -15.28 11.49 -14.11
N LEU A 388 -14.32 10.89 -14.80
CA LEU A 388 -12.89 11.03 -14.47
C LEU A 388 -12.27 12.19 -15.25
N VAL A 389 -11.43 12.97 -14.58
CA VAL A 389 -10.59 14.03 -15.14
C VAL A 389 -9.12 13.87 -14.69
N GLY A 390 -8.21 14.60 -15.31
CA GLY A 390 -6.77 14.53 -15.04
C GLY A 390 -6.06 13.40 -15.78
N ASP A 391 -4.73 13.48 -15.89
CA ASP A 391 -3.92 12.43 -16.50
C ASP A 391 -3.84 11.20 -15.58
N HIS A 392 -3.97 10.01 -16.18
CA HIS A 392 -3.91 8.72 -15.47
C HIS A 392 -2.49 8.15 -15.41
N ARG A 393 -1.55 8.70 -16.19
CA ARG A 393 -0.18 8.20 -16.32
C ARG A 393 0.82 8.95 -15.43
N GLU A 394 0.48 10.18 -15.06
CA GLU A 394 1.31 11.05 -14.26
C GLU A 394 0.40 11.93 -13.43
N VAL A 395 0.57 11.96 -12.10
CA VAL A 395 -0.16 12.91 -11.26
C VAL A 395 0.59 14.23 -11.33
N LYS A 396 0.13 15.16 -12.16
CA LYS A 396 0.74 16.48 -12.23
C LYS A 396 0.06 17.42 -11.22
N PRO A 397 0.80 18.32 -10.56
CA PRO A 397 0.20 19.31 -9.66
C PRO A 397 -0.93 20.13 -10.31
N GLU A 398 -0.89 20.35 -11.63
CA GLU A 398 -1.97 20.99 -12.40
C GLU A 398 -3.27 20.17 -12.54
N ASP A 399 -3.27 18.88 -12.21
CA ASP A 399 -4.47 18.02 -12.29
C ASP A 399 -5.41 18.15 -11.07
N PHE A 400 -4.98 18.80 -9.99
CA PHE A 400 -5.79 18.97 -8.79
C PHE A 400 -6.91 20.00 -8.98
N VAL A 401 -8.15 19.53 -9.00
CA VAL A 401 -9.34 20.39 -8.99
C VAL A 401 -9.68 20.75 -7.55
N ILE A 402 -9.38 21.98 -7.14
CA ILE A 402 -9.92 22.58 -5.91
C ILE A 402 -11.29 23.17 -6.26
N ASN A 403 -12.34 22.84 -5.52
CA ASN A 403 -13.66 23.43 -5.71
C ASN A 403 -13.57 24.98 -5.75
N GLY A 404 -13.95 25.58 -6.88
CA GLY A 404 -13.84 27.03 -7.12
C GLY A 404 -12.63 27.48 -7.95
N CYS A 405 -11.70 26.58 -8.28
CA CYS A 405 -10.58 26.87 -9.18
C CYS A 405 -10.60 25.95 -10.42
N PRO A 406 -10.80 26.51 -11.64
CA PRO A 406 -10.80 25.71 -12.85
C PRO A 406 -9.40 25.19 -13.17
N ALA A 407 -9.30 23.93 -13.57
CA ALA A 407 -8.06 23.23 -13.97
C ALA A 407 -7.27 23.91 -15.11
N ALA A 408 -7.83 24.95 -15.74
CA ALA A 408 -7.20 25.68 -16.84
C ALA A 408 -6.31 26.86 -16.38
N GLN A 409 -6.16 27.12 -15.08
CA GLN A 409 -5.29 28.20 -14.59
C GLN A 409 -3.85 27.73 -14.40
N ASN A 410 -2.90 28.52 -14.92
CA ASN A 410 -1.46 28.36 -14.71
C ASN A 410 -1.15 28.28 -13.21
N ILE A 411 -0.37 27.27 -12.80
CA ILE A 411 0.01 27.01 -11.40
C ILE A 411 0.70 28.19 -10.68
N ASN A 412 1.14 29.21 -11.41
CA ASN A 412 1.69 30.44 -10.85
C ASN A 412 0.64 31.53 -10.57
N VAL A 413 -0.64 31.27 -10.77
CA VAL A 413 -1.73 32.22 -10.52
C VAL A 413 -2.44 31.84 -9.21
N PRO A 414 -2.45 32.72 -8.19
CA PRO A 414 -3.15 32.46 -6.92
C PRO A 414 -4.65 32.24 -7.13
N CYS A 415 -5.18 31.15 -6.56
CA CYS A 415 -6.61 30.85 -6.52
C CYS A 415 -7.33 31.84 -5.57
N PRO A 416 -8.34 32.60 -6.03
CA PRO A 416 -9.08 33.48 -5.14
C PRO A 416 -9.99 32.66 -4.20
N ILE A 417 -9.78 32.79 -2.89
CA ILE A 417 -10.73 32.29 -1.89
C ILE A 417 -12.06 33.04 -2.06
N SER A 418 -13.19 32.34 -2.17
CA SER A 418 -14.49 33.03 -2.16
C SER A 418 -14.67 33.69 -0.80
N ALA A 419 -14.95 35.00 -0.78
CA ALA A 419 -15.28 35.70 0.45
C ALA A 419 -16.43 34.99 1.15
N ALA A 420 -16.26 34.67 2.44
CA ALA A 420 -17.31 34.08 3.26
C ALA A 420 -18.53 35.00 3.28
N THR A 421 -19.65 34.54 2.73
CA THR A 421 -20.96 35.18 2.87
C THR A 421 -21.65 34.73 4.14
#